data_AF-C0HGH3-F1
#
_entry.id   AF-C0HGH3-F1
#
_cell.length_a   1.000
_cell.length_b   1.000
_cell.length_c   1.000
_cell.angle_alpha   90.00
_cell.angle_beta   90.00
_cell.angle_gamma   90.00
#
_symmetry.space_group_name_H-M   'P 1'
#
loop_
_entity.id
_entity.type
_entity.pdbx_description
1 polymer ?
#
loop_
_entity_poly.entity_id
_entity_poly.type
_entity_poly.pdbx_seq_one_letter_code
_entity_poly.pdbx_strand_id
1 'polypeptide(L)'
;MYNDTIVKFSVRELSEVKRVASHHLRLIGFKPLDCLKDYHNLRPSTFIYPSDERIFGSTCVFVALHSSMLRLGRFALAFYGNPTRPQLIALVAQEEVTSSGRQFEPPGMHMIYLPYSDDIRYPEEVHVTSDDAPRATDEQIKKASNIFKRIDLINFSACQFANPALQRHYGILEALALGEDEMPDIKDETLPDEEGLSKPGVANAIEEFKTSVYGENYDQEEAEAAAGKASRGNASKKRKEVTDAAAQISAAYDWAELADNGKLKEMTTVELRSYLTAHDLPVSGKKDVLISRILTHLGK
;
A
#
# COMPACT_ATOMS: atom_id res chain seq x y z
N MET A 1 -5.03 -19.49 -28.77
CA MET A 1 -6.35 -20.15 -28.68
C MET A 1 -7.21 -19.35 -27.74
N TYR A 2 -8.48 -19.14 -28.07
CA TYR A 2 -9.48 -18.54 -27.19
C TYR A 2 -10.73 -19.41 -27.30
N ASN A 3 -11.18 -20.00 -26.17
CA ASN A 3 -12.29 -20.97 -26.11
C ASN A 3 -12.25 -21.99 -27.25
N ASP A 4 -11.19 -22.80 -27.31
CA ASP A 4 -10.94 -23.86 -28.29
C ASP A 4 -10.83 -23.43 -29.77
N THR A 5 -10.90 -22.13 -30.05
CA THR A 5 -10.72 -21.59 -31.40
C THR A 5 -9.29 -21.12 -31.61
N ILE A 6 -8.66 -21.58 -32.69
CA ILE A 6 -7.33 -21.10 -33.11
C ILE A 6 -7.50 -19.84 -33.95
N VAL A 7 -7.29 -18.68 -33.32
CA VAL A 7 -7.17 -17.40 -34.04
C VAL A 7 -5.72 -17.24 -34.50
N LYS A 8 -5.49 -17.15 -35.81
CA LYS A 8 -4.18 -16.93 -36.42
C LYS A 8 -4.09 -15.51 -36.96
N PHE A 9 -3.03 -14.80 -36.59
CA PHE A 9 -2.68 -13.51 -37.17
C PHE A 9 -1.26 -13.58 -37.73
N SER A 10 -1.05 -12.92 -38.86
CA SER A 10 0.29 -12.57 -39.32
C SER A 10 0.87 -11.43 -38.49
N VAL A 11 2.20 -11.28 -38.51
CA VAL A 11 2.91 -10.17 -37.85
C VAL A 11 2.44 -8.80 -38.39
N ARG A 12 2.04 -8.74 -39.66
CA ARG A 12 1.50 -7.53 -40.30
C ARG A 12 0.14 -7.17 -39.73
N GLU A 13 -0.79 -8.12 -39.70
CA GLU A 13 -2.13 -7.90 -39.13
C GLU A 13 -2.05 -7.49 -37.65
N LEU A 14 -1.17 -8.11 -36.86
CA LEU A 14 -0.95 -7.70 -35.46
C LEU A 14 -0.43 -6.26 -35.32
N SER A 15 0.35 -5.78 -36.29
CA SER A 15 0.87 -4.42 -36.30
C SER A 15 -0.19 -3.41 -36.72
N GLU A 16 -1.02 -3.77 -37.71
CA GLU A 16 -2.14 -2.95 -38.18
C GLU A 16 -3.23 -2.80 -37.13
N VAL A 17 -3.65 -3.88 -36.48
CA VAL A 17 -4.67 -3.86 -35.42
C VAL A 17 -4.27 -2.95 -34.27
N LYS A 18 -2.97 -2.86 -33.97
CA LYS A 18 -2.46 -2.01 -32.88
C LYS A 18 -2.35 -0.54 -33.29
N ARG A 19 -2.35 -0.21 -34.59
CA ARG A 19 -1.99 1.13 -35.08
C ARG A 19 -3.13 2.13 -34.85
N VAL A 20 -2.91 3.07 -33.93
CA VAL A 20 -3.87 4.12 -33.55
C VAL A 20 -3.41 5.52 -33.99
N ALA A 21 -2.10 5.81 -33.98
CA ALA A 21 -1.55 7.12 -34.33
C ALA A 21 -0.52 7.04 -35.47
N SER A 22 -0.31 8.14 -36.21
CA SER A 22 0.71 8.22 -37.27
C SER A 22 2.00 8.94 -36.85
N HIS A 23 1.95 9.69 -35.76
CA HIS A 23 3.04 10.56 -35.29
C HIS A 23 3.37 10.27 -33.83
N HIS A 24 4.63 10.50 -33.45
CA HIS A 24 5.16 10.23 -32.11
C HIS A 24 4.63 11.19 -31.05
N LEU A 25 4.24 12.41 -31.44
CA LEU A 25 3.63 13.40 -30.57
C LEU A 25 2.51 14.09 -31.35
N ARG A 26 1.28 13.96 -30.88
CA ARG A 26 0.11 14.56 -31.52
C ARG A 26 -0.70 15.34 -30.50
N LEU A 27 -0.71 16.66 -30.64
CA LEU A 27 -1.54 17.54 -29.84
C LEU A 27 -3.03 17.24 -30.09
N ILE A 28 -3.79 17.12 -29.01
CA ILE A 28 -5.24 16.93 -29.02
C ILE A 28 -5.94 18.24 -28.66
N GLY A 29 -5.43 18.96 -27.66
CA GLY A 29 -6.01 20.22 -27.21
C GLY A 29 -5.40 20.73 -25.90
N PHE A 30 -6.08 21.63 -25.21
CA PHE A 30 -5.63 22.25 -23.97
C PHE A 30 -6.66 22.12 -22.86
N LYS A 31 -6.21 21.80 -21.65
CA LYS A 31 -7.04 21.71 -20.45
C LYS A 31 -6.48 22.58 -19.31
N PRO A 32 -7.32 23.08 -18.39
CA PRO A 32 -6.86 23.78 -17.19
C PRO A 32 -5.95 22.88 -16.33
N LEU A 33 -4.94 23.46 -15.68
CA LEU A 33 -4.03 22.73 -14.79
C LEU A 33 -4.75 22.02 -13.64
N ASP A 34 -5.83 22.60 -13.11
CA ASP A 34 -6.62 22.01 -12.00
C ASP A 34 -7.24 20.63 -12.31
N CYS A 35 -7.40 20.31 -13.60
CA CYS A 35 -7.88 19.01 -14.05
C CYS A 35 -6.80 17.92 -13.96
N LEU A 36 -5.53 18.30 -13.88
CA LEU A 36 -4.41 17.38 -13.70
C LEU A 36 -4.24 17.13 -12.20
N LYS A 37 -4.18 15.86 -11.80
CA LYS A 37 -4.02 15.46 -10.40
C LYS A 37 -2.66 14.83 -10.21
N ASP A 38 -2.04 15.08 -9.07
CA ASP A 38 -0.67 14.63 -8.80
C ASP A 38 -0.53 13.10 -8.82
N TYR A 39 -1.59 12.39 -8.43
CA TYR A 39 -1.66 10.92 -8.44
C TYR A 39 -1.95 10.32 -9.83
N HIS A 40 -2.17 11.13 -10.87
CA HIS A 40 -2.33 10.65 -12.25
C HIS A 40 -0.99 10.45 -12.98
N ASN A 41 0.14 10.35 -12.26
CA ASN A 41 1.42 10.09 -12.89
C ASN A 41 1.76 8.60 -12.85
N LEU A 42 1.88 7.96 -14.03
CA LEU A 42 2.19 6.53 -14.12
C LEU A 42 3.68 6.21 -13.95
N ARG A 43 4.56 7.11 -14.38
CA ARG A 43 6.00 6.84 -14.49
C ARG A 43 6.79 8.16 -14.52
N PRO A 44 8.12 8.13 -14.35
CA PRO A 44 8.92 9.35 -14.38
C PRO A 44 8.65 10.19 -15.64
N SER A 45 8.37 11.48 -15.43
CA SER A 45 8.09 12.43 -16.49
C SER A 45 9.32 12.63 -17.39
N THR A 46 9.08 12.99 -18.65
CA THR A 46 10.15 13.33 -19.59
C THR A 46 10.15 14.82 -19.84
N PHE A 47 11.31 15.44 -19.96
CA PHE A 47 11.41 16.87 -20.25
C PHE A 47 11.54 17.14 -21.75
N ILE A 48 10.76 18.07 -22.27
CA ILE A 48 10.75 18.47 -23.68
C ILE A 48 11.38 19.85 -23.83
N TYR A 49 12.33 19.94 -24.76
CA TYR A 49 13.00 21.18 -25.16
C TYR A 49 12.97 21.32 -26.69
N PRO A 50 12.80 22.54 -27.24
CA PRO A 50 12.76 22.74 -28.68
C PRO A 50 14.12 22.49 -29.34
N SER A 51 14.09 22.06 -30.61
CA SER A 51 15.26 21.97 -31.47
C SER A 51 14.89 22.37 -32.89
N ASP A 52 15.69 23.28 -33.46
CA ASP A 52 15.53 23.76 -34.84
C ASP A 52 16.36 22.96 -35.85
N GLU A 53 17.07 21.91 -35.41
CA GLU A 53 17.96 21.11 -36.27
C GLU A 53 17.24 20.46 -37.45
N ARG A 54 16.00 19.99 -37.22
CA ARG A 54 15.20 19.30 -38.25
C ARG A 54 14.15 20.19 -38.90
N ILE A 55 13.58 21.12 -38.14
CA ILE A 55 12.51 22.00 -38.59
C ILE A 55 12.82 23.39 -38.06
N PHE A 56 13.21 24.29 -38.96
CA PHE A 56 13.50 25.68 -38.64
C PHE A 56 12.24 26.41 -38.13
N GLY A 57 12.39 27.22 -37.08
CA GLY A 57 11.29 27.98 -36.47
C GLY A 57 10.53 27.22 -35.38
N SER A 58 10.92 25.98 -35.07
CA SER A 58 10.31 25.18 -33.99
C SER A 58 10.42 25.86 -32.64
N THR A 59 11.55 26.49 -32.35
CA THR A 59 11.82 27.22 -31.10
C THR A 59 10.89 28.40 -30.95
N CYS A 60 10.65 29.17 -32.01
CA CYS A 60 9.73 30.31 -31.98
C CYS A 60 8.30 29.86 -31.65
N VAL A 61 7.81 28.81 -32.31
CA VAL A 61 6.48 28.24 -32.06
C VAL A 61 6.39 27.65 -30.65
N PHE A 62 7.43 26.94 -30.21
CA PHE A 62 7.49 26.35 -28.88
C PHE A 62 7.43 27.43 -27.80
N VAL A 63 8.20 28.51 -27.91
CA VAL A 63 8.21 29.62 -26.95
C VAL A 63 6.83 30.30 -26.91
N ALA A 64 6.23 30.58 -28.07
CA ALA A 64 4.90 31.17 -28.14
C ALA A 64 3.83 30.28 -27.45
N LEU A 65 3.91 28.97 -27.66
CA LEU A 65 3.03 27.99 -27.02
C LEU A 65 3.27 27.92 -25.51
N HIS A 66 4.52 27.80 -25.09
CA HIS A 66 4.97 27.75 -23.70
C HIS A 66 4.49 28.96 -22.90
N SER A 67 4.77 30.18 -23.38
CA SER A 67 4.32 31.40 -22.72
C SER A 67 2.80 31.53 -22.66
N SER A 68 2.09 31.05 -23.69
CA SER A 68 0.62 31.05 -23.70
C SER A 68 0.03 30.07 -22.69
N MET A 69 0.63 28.89 -22.55
CA MET A 69 0.22 27.87 -21.59
C MET A 69 0.38 28.35 -20.14
N LEU A 70 1.52 28.99 -19.83
CA LEU A 70 1.77 29.59 -18.52
C LEU A 70 0.78 30.70 -18.22
N ARG A 71 0.64 31.68 -19.13
CA ARG A 71 -0.27 32.82 -18.96
C ARG A 71 -1.72 32.41 -18.74
N LEU A 72 -2.17 31.33 -19.39
CA LEU A 72 -3.55 30.85 -19.32
C LEU A 72 -3.77 29.77 -18.26
N GLY A 73 -2.73 29.31 -17.56
CA GLY A 73 -2.82 28.23 -16.59
C GLY A 73 -3.32 26.92 -17.19
N ARG A 74 -2.81 26.54 -18.37
CA ARG A 74 -3.26 25.35 -19.11
C ARG A 74 -2.12 24.41 -19.46
N PHE A 75 -2.43 23.12 -19.45
CA PHE A 75 -1.56 22.08 -20.00
C PHE A 75 -2.06 21.62 -21.38
N ALA A 76 -1.16 21.11 -22.20
CA ALA A 76 -1.48 20.55 -23.51
C ALA A 76 -1.72 19.04 -23.38
N LEU A 77 -2.88 18.56 -23.82
CA LEU A 77 -3.20 17.15 -23.89
C LEU A 77 -2.75 16.59 -25.24
N ALA A 78 -1.98 15.51 -25.23
CA ALA A 78 -1.43 14.93 -26.46
C ALA A 78 -1.35 13.40 -26.39
N PHE A 79 -1.23 12.75 -27.55
CA PHE A 79 -0.76 11.38 -27.64
C PHE A 79 0.74 11.36 -27.86
N TYR A 80 1.44 10.49 -27.13
CA TYR A 80 2.86 10.26 -27.28
C TYR A 80 3.17 8.76 -27.46
N GLY A 81 4.20 8.47 -28.26
CA GLY A 81 4.79 7.15 -28.37
C GLY A 81 4.57 6.48 -29.72
N ASN A 82 4.70 5.16 -29.74
CA ASN A 82 4.60 4.39 -30.97
C ASN A 82 3.13 4.38 -31.44
N PRO A 83 2.87 4.52 -32.76
CA PRO A 83 1.59 4.22 -33.39
C PRO A 83 0.79 3.06 -32.81
N THR A 84 1.48 1.99 -32.41
CA THR A 84 0.89 0.74 -31.92
C THR A 84 0.44 0.77 -30.45
N ARG A 85 0.92 1.73 -29.67
CA ARG A 85 0.62 1.91 -28.24
C ARG A 85 0.72 3.40 -27.90
N PRO A 86 -0.25 4.23 -28.33
CA PRO A 86 -0.23 5.64 -27.96
C PRO A 86 -0.51 5.79 -26.46
N GLN A 87 0.35 6.52 -25.77
CA GLN A 87 0.13 6.93 -24.40
C GLN A 87 -0.49 8.32 -24.37
N LEU A 88 -1.54 8.51 -23.58
CA LEU A 88 -2.04 9.85 -23.31
C LEU A 88 -1.08 10.57 -22.37
N ILE A 89 -0.73 11.81 -22.71
CA ILE A 89 0.20 12.63 -21.94
C ILE A 89 -0.36 14.03 -21.68
N ALA A 90 0.10 14.63 -20.59
CA ALA A 90 -0.05 16.05 -20.30
C ALA A 90 1.31 16.74 -20.48
N LEU A 91 1.35 17.77 -21.33
CA LEU A 91 2.48 18.69 -21.44
C LEU A 91 2.24 19.88 -20.53
N VAL A 92 3.07 20.03 -19.50
CA VAL A 92 3.00 21.11 -18.52
C VAL A 92 4.20 22.03 -18.72
N ALA A 93 3.97 23.31 -19.00
CA ALA A 93 5.05 24.28 -19.17
C ALA A 93 5.74 24.59 -17.82
N GLN A 94 7.06 24.62 -17.82
CA GLN A 94 7.90 24.99 -16.68
C GLN A 94 8.66 26.29 -17.01
N GLU A 95 8.61 27.26 -16.11
CA GLU A 95 9.42 28.48 -16.18
C GLU A 95 10.86 28.21 -15.76
N GLU A 96 11.77 29.03 -16.25
CA GLU A 96 13.16 28.95 -15.81
C GLU A 96 13.31 29.50 -14.39
N VAL A 97 13.91 28.71 -13.50
CA VAL A 97 14.30 29.17 -12.16
C VAL A 97 15.80 29.18 -12.07
N THR A 98 16.38 30.38 -11.94
CA THR A 98 17.82 30.58 -11.73
C THR A 98 18.09 31.18 -10.37
N SER A 99 19.13 30.71 -9.68
CA SER A 99 19.63 31.35 -8.47
C SER A 99 21.16 31.28 -8.44
N SER A 100 21.80 32.39 -8.03
CA SER A 100 23.27 32.53 -7.97
C SER A 100 24.00 32.14 -9.28
N GLY A 101 23.40 32.44 -10.43
CA GLY A 101 23.96 32.10 -11.75
C GLY A 101 23.87 30.62 -12.13
N ARG A 102 23.22 29.78 -11.32
CA ARG A 102 22.92 28.38 -11.62
C ARG A 102 21.45 28.23 -12.01
N GLN A 103 21.20 27.47 -13.07
CA GLN A 103 19.84 27.05 -13.43
C GLN A 103 19.42 25.88 -12.55
N PHE A 104 18.33 26.06 -11.80
CA PHE A 104 17.71 25.02 -10.96
C PHE A 104 16.59 24.33 -11.74
N GLU A 105 15.74 25.10 -12.40
CA GLU A 105 14.69 24.58 -13.28
C GLU A 105 14.92 25.10 -14.70
N PRO A 106 15.10 24.22 -15.69
CA PRO A 106 15.23 24.65 -17.08
C PRO A 106 13.87 25.10 -17.66
N PRO A 107 13.85 26.05 -18.62
CA PRO A 107 12.64 26.36 -19.35
C PRO A 107 12.27 25.22 -20.29
N GLY A 108 10.99 24.86 -20.36
CA GLY A 108 10.53 23.79 -21.25
C GLY A 108 9.18 23.22 -20.85
N MET A 109 8.93 21.95 -21.16
CA MET A 109 7.68 21.28 -20.81
C MET A 109 7.92 19.90 -20.21
N HIS A 110 7.27 19.61 -19.09
CA HIS A 110 7.15 18.26 -18.55
C HIS A 110 6.11 17.47 -19.32
N MET A 111 6.49 16.28 -19.79
CA MET A 111 5.61 15.28 -20.36
C MET A 111 5.25 14.26 -19.28
N ILE A 112 4.07 14.46 -18.70
CA ILE A 112 3.51 13.59 -17.66
C ILE A 112 2.65 12.52 -18.33
N TYR A 113 2.87 11.26 -17.96
CA TYR A 113 2.16 10.12 -18.54
C TYR A 113 0.87 9.85 -17.77
N LEU A 114 -0.27 10.02 -18.45
CA LEU A 114 -1.59 9.90 -17.85
C LEU A 114 -2.07 8.44 -17.86
N PRO A 115 -2.76 7.97 -16.80
CA PRO A 115 -3.39 6.66 -16.77
C PRO A 115 -4.56 6.57 -17.75
N TYR A 116 -4.75 5.38 -18.32
CA TYR A 116 -6.04 4.96 -18.84
C TYR A 116 -6.91 4.40 -17.70
N SER A 117 -8.19 4.13 -17.98
CA SER A 117 -9.11 3.55 -17.00
C SER A 117 -8.58 2.24 -16.39
N ASP A 118 -7.89 1.42 -17.19
CA ASP A 118 -7.36 0.12 -16.78
C ASP A 118 -6.18 0.24 -15.79
N ASP A 119 -5.51 1.40 -15.76
CA ASP A 119 -4.38 1.66 -14.86
C ASP A 119 -4.85 2.13 -13.47
N ILE A 120 -6.09 2.64 -13.37
CA ILE A 120 -6.65 3.15 -12.12
C ILE A 120 -7.16 1.97 -11.28
N ARG A 121 -6.80 1.98 -9.99
CA ARG A 121 -7.23 0.98 -9.01
C ARG A 121 -8.15 1.64 -7.99
N TYR A 122 -9.23 0.96 -7.63
CA TYR A 122 -10.22 1.42 -6.66
C TYR A 122 -10.14 0.57 -5.38
N PRO A 123 -9.11 0.76 -4.52
CA PRO A 123 -8.98 -0.01 -3.27
C PRO A 123 -10.18 0.18 -2.32
N GLU A 124 -10.89 1.31 -2.44
CA GLU A 124 -12.10 1.64 -1.68
C GLU A 124 -13.26 0.68 -1.95
N GLU A 125 -13.42 0.20 -3.19
CA GLU A 125 -14.46 -0.78 -3.55
C GLU A 125 -14.26 -2.13 -2.84
N VAL A 126 -13.03 -2.40 -2.38
CA VAL A 126 -12.65 -3.66 -1.73
C VAL A 126 -12.62 -3.53 -0.20
N HIS A 127 -12.32 -2.36 0.34
CA HIS A 127 -12.01 -2.18 1.77
C HIS A 127 -12.91 -1.19 2.53
N VAL A 128 -13.79 -0.44 1.86
CA VAL A 128 -14.65 0.55 2.52
C VAL A 128 -16.09 0.03 2.49
N THR A 129 -16.52 -0.60 3.60
CA THR A 129 -17.87 -1.14 3.76
C THR A 129 -18.90 -0.11 4.24
N SER A 130 -18.49 1.13 4.51
CA SER A 130 -19.37 2.22 4.95
C SER A 130 -18.78 3.60 4.62
N ASP A 131 -19.61 4.53 4.15
CA ASP A 131 -19.25 5.94 3.92
C ASP A 131 -18.79 6.69 5.19
N ASP A 132 -18.99 6.10 6.38
CA ASP A 132 -18.59 6.66 7.68
C ASP A 132 -17.19 6.18 8.10
N ALA A 133 -16.17 6.51 7.30
CA ALA A 133 -14.80 6.43 7.82
C ALA A 133 -14.68 7.33 9.07
N PRO A 134 -14.16 6.82 10.20
CA PRO A 134 -14.07 7.61 11.42
C PRO A 134 -13.21 8.85 11.16
N ARG A 135 -13.80 10.03 11.40
CA ARG A 135 -13.10 11.30 11.25
C ARG A 135 -12.39 11.66 12.54
N ALA A 136 -11.18 12.17 12.42
CA ALA A 136 -10.43 12.70 13.55
C ALA A 136 -11.13 13.93 14.14
N THR A 137 -10.99 14.13 15.45
CA THR A 137 -11.46 15.34 16.13
C THR A 137 -10.52 16.52 15.87
N ASP A 138 -11.01 17.75 16.02
CA ASP A 138 -10.19 18.96 15.84
C ASP A 138 -8.97 18.99 16.78
N GLU A 139 -9.08 18.39 17.98
CA GLU A 139 -7.98 18.25 18.92
C GLU A 139 -6.89 17.30 18.40
N GLN A 140 -7.28 16.15 17.84
CA GLN A 140 -6.37 15.20 17.23
C GLN A 140 -5.66 15.82 16.02
N ILE A 141 -6.38 16.57 15.18
CA ILE A 141 -5.81 17.28 14.03
C ILE A 141 -4.81 18.35 14.49
N LYS A 142 -5.12 19.08 15.56
CA LYS A 142 -4.20 20.10 16.12
C LYS A 142 -2.93 19.48 16.69
N LYS A 143 -3.05 18.34 17.38
CA LYS A 143 -1.90 17.58 17.91
C LYS A 143 -1.03 17.00 16.78
N ALA A 144 -1.64 16.42 15.75
CA ALA A 144 -0.93 15.99 14.54
C ALA A 144 -0.20 17.15 13.85
N SER A 145 -0.88 18.29 13.70
CA SER A 145 -0.27 19.49 13.11
C SER A 145 0.93 20.01 13.90
N ASN A 146 0.93 19.85 15.23
CA ASN A 146 2.07 20.20 16.08
C ASN A 146 3.27 19.27 15.84
N ILE A 147 3.04 17.98 15.59
CA ILE A 147 4.10 17.04 15.18
C ILE A 147 4.70 17.51 13.85
N PHE A 148 3.87 17.70 12.81
CA PHE A 148 4.35 18.07 11.48
C PHE A 148 5.21 19.33 11.50
N LYS A 149 4.84 20.36 12.28
CA LYS A 149 5.65 21.58 12.44
C LYS A 149 7.04 21.35 13.06
N ARG A 150 7.20 20.30 13.87
CA ARG A 150 8.47 20.00 14.56
C ARG A 150 9.37 19.05 13.75
N ILE A 151 8.78 18.22 12.88
CA ILE A 151 9.51 17.28 12.01
C ILE A 151 9.66 17.80 10.57
N ASP A 152 9.18 19.00 10.27
CA ASP A 152 9.23 19.56 8.93
C ASP A 152 10.68 19.71 8.43
N LEU A 153 10.95 19.11 7.27
CA LEU A 153 12.26 19.15 6.63
C LEU A 153 12.38 20.42 5.81
N ILE A 154 13.00 21.44 6.40
CA ILE A 154 13.25 22.72 5.73
C ILE A 154 14.12 22.48 4.48
N ASN A 155 13.64 22.92 3.32
CA ASN A 155 14.31 22.79 2.03
C ASN A 155 14.58 21.33 1.59
N PHE A 156 13.62 20.43 1.84
CA PHE A 156 13.68 19.07 1.30
C PHE A 156 13.91 19.08 -0.22
N SER A 157 14.89 18.29 -0.67
CA SER A 157 15.09 17.98 -2.08
C SER A 157 15.41 16.50 -2.23
N ALA A 158 14.75 15.83 -3.18
CA ALA A 158 15.02 14.42 -3.48
C ALA A 158 16.49 14.19 -3.93
N CYS A 159 17.20 15.22 -4.38
CA CYS A 159 18.60 15.14 -4.77
C CYS A 159 19.59 15.18 -3.58
N GLN A 160 19.11 15.38 -2.35
CA GLN A 160 19.96 15.41 -1.15
C GLN A 160 20.38 14.02 -0.68
N PHE A 161 19.65 12.98 -1.09
CA PHE A 161 19.86 11.62 -0.61
C PHE A 161 20.54 10.78 -1.69
N ALA A 162 21.69 10.18 -1.35
CA ALA A 162 22.32 9.21 -2.21
C ALA A 162 21.63 7.83 -2.13
N ASN A 163 21.65 7.06 -3.21
CA ASN A 163 21.18 5.67 -3.18
C ASN A 163 22.17 4.79 -2.39
N PRO A 164 21.81 4.25 -1.20
CA PRO A 164 22.75 3.54 -0.33
C PRO A 164 23.34 2.28 -0.98
N ALA A 165 22.54 1.57 -1.79
CA ALA A 165 22.99 0.37 -2.49
C ALA A 165 24.04 0.70 -3.56
N LEU A 166 23.86 1.81 -4.29
CA LEU A 166 24.85 2.26 -5.27
C LEU A 166 26.11 2.78 -4.59
N GLN A 167 25.98 3.56 -3.51
CA GLN A 167 27.14 4.02 -2.73
C GLN A 167 27.95 2.81 -2.24
N ARG A 168 27.28 1.81 -1.66
CA ARG A 168 27.92 0.57 -1.21
C ARG A 168 28.61 -0.20 -2.33
N HIS A 169 27.95 -0.32 -3.48
CA HIS A 169 28.52 -1.01 -4.62
C HIS A 169 29.82 -0.35 -5.10
N TYR A 170 29.82 0.97 -5.30
CA TYR A 170 30.99 1.69 -5.79
C TYR A 170 32.10 1.81 -4.74
N GLY A 171 31.77 1.99 -3.47
CA GLY A 171 32.78 1.99 -2.40
C GLY A 171 33.53 0.66 -2.32
N ILE A 172 32.82 -0.48 -2.38
CA ILE A 172 33.48 -1.78 -2.40
C ILE A 172 34.37 -1.94 -3.64
N LEU A 173 33.91 -1.48 -4.80
CA LEU A 173 34.68 -1.55 -6.03
C LEU A 173 35.96 -0.69 -5.98
N GLU A 174 35.89 0.47 -5.33
CA GLU A 174 37.04 1.35 -5.08
C GLU A 174 38.05 0.70 -4.12
N ALA A 175 37.59 0.17 -2.98
CA ALA A 175 38.43 -0.53 -2.02
C ALA A 175 39.18 -1.71 -2.66
N LEU A 176 38.47 -2.51 -3.47
CA LEU A 176 39.08 -3.61 -4.23
C LEU A 176 40.12 -3.12 -5.26
N ALA A 177 39.88 -1.98 -5.91
CA ALA A 177 40.81 -1.41 -6.88
C ALA A 177 42.08 -0.83 -6.22
N LEU A 178 41.95 -0.31 -5.01
CA LEU A 178 43.05 0.22 -4.21
C LEU A 178 43.79 -0.86 -3.40
N GLY A 179 43.26 -2.08 -3.34
CA GLY A 179 43.83 -3.19 -2.56
C GLY A 179 43.62 -3.05 -1.05
N GLU A 180 42.54 -2.39 -0.65
CA GLU A 180 42.12 -2.25 0.74
C GLU A 180 41.36 -3.50 1.20
N ASP A 181 41.72 -4.04 2.37
CA ASP A 181 41.08 -5.23 2.95
C ASP A 181 39.82 -4.89 3.76
N GLU A 182 39.62 -3.61 4.09
CA GLU A 182 38.46 -3.16 4.86
C GLU A 182 37.30 -2.78 3.94
N MET A 183 36.09 -3.22 4.32
CA MET A 183 34.88 -2.77 3.62
C MET A 183 34.56 -1.33 4.04
N PRO A 184 34.28 -0.43 3.10
CA PRO A 184 33.92 0.95 3.43
C PRO A 184 32.60 0.98 4.18
N ASP A 185 32.59 1.69 5.31
CA ASP A 185 31.38 2.01 6.05
C ASP A 185 30.66 3.18 5.37
N ILE A 186 29.45 2.91 4.88
CA ILE A 186 28.67 3.87 4.09
C ILE A 186 27.40 4.17 4.85
N LYS A 187 27.30 5.42 5.29
CA LYS A 187 26.14 5.92 6.01
C LYS A 187 24.91 5.92 5.11
N ASP A 188 23.86 5.24 5.54
CA ASP A 188 22.56 5.28 4.89
C ASP A 188 21.82 6.56 5.30
N GLU A 189 21.75 7.52 4.36
CA GLU A 189 21.06 8.80 4.54
C GLU A 189 19.53 8.67 4.44
N THR A 190 19.01 7.52 4.00
CA THR A 190 17.56 7.29 3.87
C THR A 190 16.90 6.85 5.18
N LEU A 191 17.71 6.51 6.19
CA LEU A 191 17.21 6.18 7.52
C LEU A 191 16.70 7.44 8.25
N PRO A 192 15.64 7.33 9.07
CA PRO A 192 15.15 8.44 9.87
C PRO A 192 16.22 9.00 10.82
N ASP A 193 16.17 10.31 11.08
CA ASP A 193 17.01 10.96 12.07
C ASP A 193 16.49 10.65 13.49
N GLU A 194 16.93 9.52 14.04
CA GLU A 194 16.57 9.05 15.39
C GLU A 194 16.95 10.06 16.48
N GLU A 195 18.10 10.75 16.34
CA GLU A 195 18.52 11.78 17.28
C GLU A 195 17.60 13.00 17.22
N GLY A 196 17.21 13.41 16.01
CA GLY A 196 16.24 14.46 15.77
C GLY A 196 14.86 14.16 16.35
N LEU A 197 14.37 12.94 16.15
CA LEU A 197 13.08 12.46 16.66
C LEU A 197 13.07 12.31 18.18
N SER A 198 14.20 11.95 18.79
CA SER A 198 14.35 11.80 20.25
C SER A 198 14.43 13.14 20.99
N LYS A 199 14.49 14.28 20.30
CA LYS A 199 14.51 15.59 20.94
C LYS A 199 13.24 15.75 21.81
N PRO A 200 13.35 16.24 23.06
CA PRO A 200 12.21 16.30 23.99
C PRO A 200 10.98 17.00 23.42
N GLY A 201 11.18 18.04 22.59
CA GLY A 201 10.07 18.70 21.89
C GLY A 201 9.35 17.76 20.92
N VAL A 202 10.05 17.01 20.09
CA VAL A 202 9.43 16.10 19.13
C VAL A 202 8.79 14.92 19.85
N ALA A 203 9.52 14.29 20.76
CA ALA A 203 9.04 13.17 21.56
C ALA A 203 7.76 13.50 22.34
N ASN A 204 7.70 14.64 23.03
CA ASN A 204 6.50 15.06 23.76
C ASN A 204 5.30 15.29 22.82
N ALA A 205 5.53 15.84 21.62
CA ALA A 205 4.45 16.05 20.66
C ALA A 205 3.90 14.73 20.11
N ILE A 206 4.77 13.73 19.91
CA ILE A 206 4.40 12.38 19.51
C ILE A 206 3.57 11.71 20.61
N GLU A 207 4.03 11.75 21.85
CA GLU A 207 3.29 11.18 23.00
C GLU A 207 1.93 11.86 23.19
N GLU A 208 1.86 13.20 23.14
CA GLU A 208 0.59 13.93 23.25
C GLU A 208 -0.45 13.53 22.20
N PHE A 209 0.01 13.29 20.96
CA PHE A 209 -0.84 12.80 19.87
C PHE A 209 -1.26 11.36 20.08
N LYS A 210 -0.32 10.49 20.46
CA LYS A 210 -0.55 9.08 20.75
C LYS A 210 -1.63 8.91 21.83
N THR A 211 -1.50 9.63 22.94
CA THR A 211 -2.51 9.63 24.01
C THR A 211 -3.87 10.11 23.52
N SER A 212 -3.93 11.07 22.58
CA SER A 212 -5.21 11.60 22.06
C SER A 212 -5.95 10.67 21.09
N VAL A 213 -5.22 9.78 20.42
CA VAL A 213 -5.79 8.86 19.43
C VAL A 213 -6.06 7.51 20.06
N TYR A 214 -5.11 6.99 20.84
CA TYR A 214 -5.15 5.63 21.35
C TYR A 214 -5.48 5.53 22.85
N GLY A 215 -5.47 6.66 23.58
CA GLY A 215 -5.64 6.68 25.04
C GLY A 215 -4.34 6.44 25.81
N GLU A 216 -4.40 6.59 27.14
CA GLU A 216 -3.22 6.48 28.02
C GLU A 216 -2.71 5.03 28.19
N ASN A 217 -3.56 4.04 27.97
CA ASN A 217 -3.25 2.63 28.24
C ASN A 217 -2.84 1.83 26.99
N TYR A 218 -2.74 2.47 25.82
CA TYR A 218 -2.53 1.76 24.56
C TYR A 218 -1.26 0.90 24.56
N ASP A 219 -0.14 1.41 25.09
CA ASP A 219 1.12 0.67 25.14
C ASP A 219 1.03 -0.56 26.05
N GLN A 220 0.27 -0.45 27.14
CA GLN A 220 0.03 -1.55 28.06
C GLN A 220 -0.89 -2.60 27.42
N GLU A 221 -1.96 -2.17 26.75
CA GLU A 221 -2.89 -3.04 26.04
C GLU A 221 -2.22 -3.76 24.85
N GLU A 222 -1.33 -3.09 24.12
CA GLU A 222 -0.56 -3.67 23.02
C GLU A 222 0.47 -4.68 23.53
N ALA A 223 1.16 -4.38 24.63
CA ALA A 223 2.09 -5.30 25.28
C ALA A 223 1.37 -6.55 25.82
N GLU A 224 0.19 -6.38 26.45
CA GLU A 224 -0.64 -7.49 26.92
C GLU A 224 -1.21 -8.33 25.77
N ALA A 225 -1.60 -7.71 24.65
CA ALA A 225 -2.06 -8.38 23.44
C ALA A 225 -0.93 -9.17 22.73
N ALA A 226 0.28 -8.63 22.70
CA ALA A 226 1.47 -9.30 22.17
C ALA A 226 1.85 -10.53 23.03
N ALA A 227 1.81 -10.40 24.36
CA ALA A 227 2.01 -11.51 25.29
C ALA A 227 0.92 -12.59 25.17
N GLY A 228 -0.34 -12.19 24.94
CA GLY A 228 -1.46 -13.10 24.68
C GLY A 228 -1.33 -13.90 23.36
N LYS A 229 -0.76 -13.28 22.30
CA LYS A 229 -0.48 -13.97 21.03
C LYS A 229 0.67 -14.98 21.15
N ALA A 230 1.71 -14.67 21.94
CA ALA A 230 2.80 -15.62 22.22
C ALA A 230 2.31 -16.86 22.99
N SER A 231 1.33 -16.70 23.89
CA SER A 231 0.68 -17.80 24.63
C SER A 231 -0.20 -18.71 23.74
N ARG A 232 -0.92 -18.14 22.75
CA ARG A 232 -1.81 -18.91 21.84
C ARG A 232 -1.07 -19.80 20.84
N GLY A 233 0.19 -19.50 20.50
CA GLY A 233 1.00 -20.30 19.57
C GLY A 233 1.22 -21.74 20.02
N ASN A 234 1.38 -21.98 21.33
CA ASN A 234 1.61 -23.31 21.90
C ASN A 234 0.32 -24.03 22.35
N ALA A 235 -0.77 -23.30 22.61
CA ALA A 235 -2.04 -23.90 23.04
C ALA A 235 -2.87 -24.47 21.87
N SER A 236 -2.68 -23.98 20.64
CA SER A 236 -3.47 -24.38 19.47
C SER A 236 -3.20 -25.81 18.98
N LYS A 237 -1.94 -26.29 19.06
CA LYS A 237 -1.58 -27.67 18.69
C LYS A 237 -2.14 -28.71 19.65
N LYS A 238 -2.07 -28.46 20.97
CA LYS A 238 -2.61 -29.36 21.99
C LYS A 238 -4.13 -29.42 22.01
N ARG A 239 -4.82 -28.32 21.67
CA ARG A 239 -6.29 -28.28 21.65
C ARG A 239 -6.88 -29.06 20.47
N LYS A 240 -6.19 -29.07 19.31
CA LYS A 240 -6.64 -29.76 18.09
C LYS A 240 -6.60 -31.29 18.21
N GLU A 241 -5.56 -31.84 18.85
CA GLU A 241 -5.46 -33.30 19.10
C GLU A 241 -6.51 -33.80 20.09
N VAL A 242 -6.86 -32.98 21.10
CA VAL A 242 -7.87 -33.32 22.11
C VAL A 242 -9.29 -33.22 21.55
N THR A 243 -9.57 -32.28 20.64
CA THR A 243 -10.86 -32.17 19.97
C THR A 243 -11.10 -33.28 18.95
N ASP A 244 -10.07 -33.68 18.19
CA ASP A 244 -10.20 -34.76 17.19
C ASP A 244 -10.45 -36.13 17.86
N ALA A 245 -9.80 -36.41 18.99
CA ALA A 245 -10.05 -37.61 19.78
C ALA A 245 -11.46 -37.61 20.42
N ALA A 246 -11.94 -36.44 20.86
CA ALA A 246 -13.28 -36.29 21.42
C ALA A 246 -14.38 -36.48 20.36
N ALA A 247 -14.16 -35.98 19.13
CA ALA A 247 -15.09 -36.11 18.01
C ALA A 247 -15.28 -37.55 17.53
N GLN A 248 -14.21 -38.37 17.55
CA GLN A 248 -14.30 -39.81 17.24
C GLN A 248 -15.11 -40.58 18.29
N ILE A 249 -14.95 -40.24 19.57
CA ILE A 249 -15.68 -40.89 20.67
C ILE A 249 -17.15 -40.45 20.67
N SER A 250 -17.46 -39.19 20.34
CA SER A 250 -18.85 -38.73 20.22
C SER A 250 -19.57 -39.31 19.01
N ALA A 251 -18.87 -39.60 17.90
CA ALA A 251 -19.47 -40.19 16.70
C ALA A 251 -19.81 -41.69 16.84
N ALA A 252 -19.29 -42.37 17.88
CA ALA A 252 -19.53 -43.79 18.13
C ALA A 252 -20.92 -44.10 18.71
N TYR A 253 -21.65 -43.07 19.17
CA TYR A 253 -22.92 -43.21 19.88
C TYR A 253 -24.01 -42.34 19.26
N ASP A 254 -25.23 -42.86 19.18
CA ASP A 254 -26.41 -42.06 18.82
C ASP A 254 -26.97 -41.37 20.07
N TRP A 255 -26.56 -40.11 20.26
CA TRP A 255 -26.92 -39.31 21.43
C TRP A 255 -28.40 -38.94 21.48
N ALA A 256 -29.10 -38.95 20.34
CA ALA A 256 -30.53 -38.63 20.29
C ALA A 256 -31.36 -39.79 20.87
N GLU A 257 -31.02 -41.03 20.52
CA GLU A 257 -31.67 -42.23 21.08
C GLU A 257 -31.30 -42.48 22.55
N LEU A 258 -30.07 -42.17 22.95
CA LEU A 258 -29.63 -42.29 24.35
C LEU A 258 -30.31 -41.27 25.26
N ALA A 259 -30.61 -40.07 24.73
CA ALA A 259 -31.40 -39.05 25.41
C ALA A 259 -32.87 -39.48 25.59
N ASP A 260 -33.49 -40.03 24.53
CA ASP A 260 -34.89 -40.47 24.57
C ASP A 260 -35.12 -41.66 25.50
N ASN A 261 -34.19 -42.61 25.53
CA ASN A 261 -34.28 -43.81 26.35
C ASN A 261 -33.80 -43.60 27.80
N GLY A 262 -33.40 -42.38 28.18
CA GLY A 262 -32.93 -42.05 29.53
C GLY A 262 -31.60 -42.70 29.94
N LYS A 263 -30.85 -43.27 28.98
CA LYS A 263 -29.61 -44.04 29.22
C LYS A 263 -28.37 -43.15 29.44
N LEU A 264 -28.48 -41.83 29.29
CA LEU A 264 -27.42 -40.87 29.62
C LEU A 264 -26.94 -40.97 31.08
N LYS A 265 -27.77 -41.49 32.00
CA LYS A 265 -27.40 -41.75 33.41
C LYS A 265 -26.42 -42.91 33.58
N GLU A 266 -26.40 -43.86 32.65
CA GLU A 266 -25.54 -45.05 32.70
C GLU A 266 -24.15 -44.79 32.10
N MET A 267 -24.01 -43.79 31.23
CA MET A 267 -22.74 -43.43 30.58
C MET A 267 -21.69 -42.94 31.58
N THR A 268 -20.41 -43.11 31.25
CA THR A 268 -19.32 -42.64 32.12
C THR A 268 -19.17 -41.12 32.03
N THR A 269 -18.64 -40.50 33.09
CA THR A 269 -18.38 -39.04 33.10
C THR A 269 -17.34 -38.61 32.06
N VAL A 270 -16.52 -39.53 31.57
CA VAL A 270 -15.52 -39.30 30.53
C VAL A 270 -16.19 -39.15 29.15
N GLU A 271 -17.16 -40.01 28.84
CA GLU A 271 -17.91 -39.97 27.57
C GLU A 271 -18.85 -38.76 27.50
N LEU A 272 -19.48 -38.39 28.62
CA LEU A 272 -20.30 -37.16 28.68
C LEU A 272 -19.45 -35.90 28.45
N ARG A 273 -18.21 -35.89 28.94
CA ARG A 273 -17.27 -34.78 28.72
C ARG A 273 -16.72 -34.77 27.30
N SER A 274 -16.54 -35.92 26.64
CA SER A 274 -16.07 -35.95 25.25
C SER A 274 -17.12 -35.40 24.28
N TYR A 275 -18.41 -35.69 24.47
CA TYR A 275 -19.48 -35.04 23.69
C TYR A 275 -19.50 -33.52 23.88
N LEU A 276 -19.44 -33.05 25.13
CA LEU A 276 -19.41 -31.61 25.42
C LEU A 276 -18.15 -30.94 24.84
N THR A 277 -17.01 -31.63 24.82
CA THR A 277 -15.77 -31.12 24.22
C THR A 277 -15.86 -31.07 22.69
N ALA A 278 -16.52 -32.05 22.06
CA ALA A 278 -16.71 -32.09 20.59
C ALA A 278 -17.68 -31.01 20.09
N HIS A 279 -18.62 -30.57 20.94
CA HIS A 279 -19.59 -29.51 20.63
C HIS A 279 -19.21 -28.14 21.22
N ASP A 280 -17.96 -27.94 21.66
CA ASP A 280 -17.45 -26.71 22.26
C ASP A 280 -18.27 -26.20 23.47
N LEU A 281 -18.87 -27.11 24.23
CA LEU A 281 -19.66 -26.82 25.42
C LEU A 281 -18.84 -26.93 26.72
N PRO A 282 -19.20 -26.18 27.77
CA PRO A 282 -18.49 -26.23 29.05
C PRO A 282 -18.51 -27.64 29.69
N VAL A 283 -17.34 -28.18 30.04
CA VAL A 283 -17.16 -29.51 30.66
C VAL A 283 -17.13 -29.49 32.20
N SER A 284 -17.34 -28.34 32.82
CA SER A 284 -17.34 -28.18 34.27
C SER A 284 -18.66 -28.65 34.90
N GLY A 285 -18.56 -29.46 35.96
CA GLY A 285 -19.71 -29.91 36.76
C GLY A 285 -19.68 -31.38 37.19
N LYS A 286 -20.60 -31.71 38.10
CA LYS A 286 -20.96 -33.11 38.46
C LYS A 286 -21.76 -33.75 37.32
N LYS A 287 -21.86 -35.08 37.33
CA LYS A 287 -22.47 -35.88 36.24
C LYS A 287 -23.85 -35.36 35.81
N ASP A 288 -24.71 -34.99 36.75
CA ASP A 288 -26.07 -34.50 36.47
C ASP A 288 -26.09 -33.16 35.72
N VAL A 289 -25.10 -32.29 35.97
CA VAL A 289 -24.94 -31.00 35.28
C VAL A 289 -24.50 -31.21 33.83
N LEU A 290 -23.66 -32.21 33.59
CA LEU A 290 -23.22 -32.57 32.24
C LEU A 290 -24.37 -33.15 31.43
N ILE A 291 -25.17 -34.05 32.02
CA ILE A 291 -26.36 -34.63 31.39
C ILE A 291 -27.39 -33.54 31.05
N SER A 292 -27.68 -32.64 31.98
CA SER A 292 -28.62 -31.53 31.75
C SER A 292 -28.18 -30.65 30.58
N ARG A 293 -26.87 -30.36 30.48
CA ARG A 293 -26.30 -29.55 29.40
C ARG A 293 -26.38 -30.24 28.03
N ILE A 294 -26.26 -31.56 27.99
CA ILE A 294 -26.43 -32.37 26.76
C ILE A 294 -27.89 -32.38 26.34
N LEU A 295 -28.82 -32.58 27.28
CA LEU A 295 -30.27 -32.55 27.00
C LEU A 295 -30.73 -31.19 26.48
N THR A 296 -30.26 -30.09 27.10
CA THR A 296 -30.53 -28.72 26.63
C THR A 296 -29.98 -28.47 25.22
N HIS A 297 -28.79 -29.00 24.90
CA HIS A 297 -28.21 -28.88 23.56
C HIS A 297 -29.00 -29.68 22.50
N LEU A 298 -29.55 -30.84 22.88
CA LEU A 298 -30.39 -31.68 22.01
C LEU A 298 -31.87 -31.24 21.99
N GLY A 299 -32.24 -30.20 22.76
CA GLY A 299 -33.59 -29.65 22.82
C GLY A 299 -34.62 -30.54 23.54
N LYS A 300 -34.16 -31.36 24.51
CA LYS A 300 -34.99 -32.32 25.26
C LYS A 300 -34.98 -32.06 26.76
#